data_AF-A0A928MJV9-F1
#
_entry.id   AF-A0A928MJV9-F1
#
_cell.length_a   1.000
_cell.length_b   1.000
_cell.length_c   1.000
_cell.angle_alpha   90.00
_cell.angle_beta   90.00
_cell.angle_gamma   90.00
#
_symmetry.space_group_name_H-M   'P 1'
#
loop_
_entity.id
_entity.type
_entity.pdbx_description
1 polymer ?
#
loop_
_entity_poly.entity_id
_entity_poly.type
_entity_poly.pdbx_seq_one_letter_code
_entity_poly.pdbx_strand_id
1 'polypeptide(L)'
;MTHLTFDPDNTLAGGLYAMTPREAIRLGIGLCEAVERSVGADGCHGAIWPGNITAADDQVALGPVGSGSVAGLEPDALEFISPEQFWNGSVTPASDVYSIGLVLYTALNGGVMPFFEPDAEHTPETRAYALQNRMKGAALPYPHSAGRELAEVVEKAIAFQAEDRYEKPAALKQALQGLPEGAAVPAMAPVIPLTEQEIRNAHSYKVDKDFEHVVPDKPRRSAPQRHARADGEVDENMDVSEFRKTPRPAKRWILPAVLLVLIVAAAVLLLRSCRNYYDPAFPIDTPGPDSPVETENPIHPPVPTETPVPVPTETPEPTPEPTEEPTVKYEIFLENVTWEQAKTLCENKGGHLATVRSEEQLGEIIDLAKAKGASFVWLGAYRASNGHWYYVTGDALSYTKWDINEPSAVDMDGTREDYLLLWYRANSGTWSYNDMRNDPVSVARATYSGKLAYVCEYD
;
A
#
# COMPACT_ATOMS: atom_id res chain seq x y z
N MET A 1 41.72 -8.98 3.16
CA MET A 1 40.77 -8.73 2.06
C MET A 1 40.59 -7.23 1.97
N THR A 2 40.66 -6.66 0.77
CA THR A 2 40.43 -5.22 0.56
C THR A 2 38.92 -4.99 0.65
N HIS A 3 38.48 -4.16 1.59
CA HIS A 3 37.07 -3.79 1.68
C HIS A 3 36.70 -2.86 0.52
N LEU A 4 35.50 -3.04 -0.03
CA LEU A 4 34.90 -2.09 -0.98
C LEU A 4 34.94 -0.67 -0.40
N THR A 5 35.37 0.29 -1.22
CA THR A 5 35.34 1.72 -0.92
C THR A 5 34.18 2.36 -1.65
N PHE A 6 33.60 3.41 -1.06
CA PHE A 6 32.56 4.19 -1.71
C PHE A 6 33.09 4.81 -3.01
N ASP A 7 32.27 4.71 -4.06
CA ASP A 7 32.53 5.25 -5.38
C ASP A 7 31.32 6.10 -5.81
N PRO A 8 31.45 7.45 -5.84
CA PRO A 8 30.35 8.34 -6.20
C PRO A 8 29.90 8.19 -7.65
N ASP A 9 30.73 7.59 -8.52
CA ASP A 9 30.37 7.33 -9.92
C ASP A 9 29.63 5.99 -10.09
N ASN A 10 29.59 5.16 -9.04
CA ASN A 10 28.96 3.84 -9.04
C ASN A 10 28.09 3.63 -7.79
N THR A 11 26.97 4.36 -7.73
CA THR A 11 26.03 4.33 -6.60
C THR A 11 24.79 3.48 -6.89
N LEU A 12 24.01 3.15 -5.86
CA LEU A 12 22.76 2.40 -5.98
C LEU A 12 21.57 3.22 -6.52
N ALA A 13 21.74 4.51 -6.87
CA ALA A 13 20.66 5.39 -7.33
C ALA A 13 19.83 4.82 -8.49
N GLY A 14 20.44 4.01 -9.37
CA GLY A 14 19.75 3.28 -10.44
C GLY A 14 19.70 1.77 -10.25
N GLY A 15 20.10 1.20 -9.12
CA GLY A 15 20.36 -0.24 -8.96
C GLY A 15 19.25 -1.07 -8.32
N LEU A 16 18.19 -0.44 -7.79
CA LEU A 16 17.20 -1.12 -6.94
C LEU A 16 16.05 -1.79 -7.70
N TYR A 17 15.87 -1.51 -9.00
CA TYR A 17 14.68 -1.93 -9.75
C TYR A 17 14.59 -3.44 -10.06
N ALA A 18 15.69 -4.19 -9.92
CA ALA A 18 15.79 -5.58 -10.38
C ALA A 18 16.33 -6.57 -9.31
N MET A 19 16.17 -6.26 -8.02
CA MET A 19 16.69 -7.12 -6.95
C MET A 19 15.71 -8.24 -6.58
N THR A 20 16.21 -9.47 -6.49
CA THR A 20 15.52 -10.58 -5.85
C THR A 20 15.43 -10.36 -4.34
N PRO A 21 14.47 -10.99 -3.63
CA PRO A 21 14.41 -10.90 -2.16
C PRO A 21 15.68 -11.39 -1.46
N ARG A 22 16.37 -12.36 -2.06
CA ARG A 22 17.67 -12.84 -1.56
C ARG A 22 18.75 -11.77 -1.68
N GLU A 23 18.81 -11.06 -2.80
CA GLU A 23 19.76 -9.94 -2.99
C GLU A 23 19.41 -8.78 -2.07
N ALA A 24 18.12 -8.45 -1.89
CA ALA A 24 17.68 -7.44 -0.95
C ALA A 24 18.10 -7.78 0.50
N ILE A 25 17.94 -9.03 0.94
CA ILE A 25 18.40 -9.48 2.27
C ILE A 25 19.92 -9.29 2.42
N ARG A 26 20.71 -9.69 1.42
CA ARG A 26 22.18 -9.51 1.46
C ARG A 26 22.56 -8.03 1.49
N LEU A 27 21.90 -7.19 0.69
CA LEU A 27 22.07 -5.75 0.70
C LEU A 27 21.77 -5.17 2.09
N GLY A 28 20.66 -5.57 2.72
CA GLY A 28 20.29 -5.11 4.06
C GLY A 28 21.31 -5.50 5.13
N ILE A 29 21.81 -6.74 5.09
CA ILE A 29 22.88 -7.20 5.98
C ILE A 29 24.16 -6.38 5.75
N GLY A 30 24.57 -6.22 4.49
CA GLY A 30 25.76 -5.45 4.12
C GLY A 30 25.68 -3.97 4.51
N LEU A 31 24.50 -3.36 4.39
CA LEU A 31 24.22 -2.00 4.84
C LEU A 31 24.40 -1.88 6.35
N CYS A 32 23.84 -2.79 7.14
CA CYS A 32 24.00 -2.78 8.59
C CYS A 32 25.48 -2.91 9.00
N GLU A 33 26.24 -3.76 8.33
CA GLU A 33 27.69 -3.91 8.55
C GLU A 33 28.49 -2.67 8.10
N ALA A 34 28.07 -2.00 7.03
CA ALA A 34 28.71 -0.78 6.56
C ALA A 34 28.46 0.40 7.52
N VAL A 35 27.27 0.50 8.12
CA VAL A 35 27.00 1.47 9.20
C VAL A 35 27.89 1.20 10.40
N GLU A 36 27.93 -0.04 10.91
CA GLU A 36 28.76 -0.37 12.07
C GLU A 36 30.26 -0.08 11.82
N ARG A 37 30.77 -0.36 10.61
CA ARG A 37 32.16 -0.04 10.24
C ARG A 37 32.45 1.46 10.16
N SER A 38 31.48 2.27 9.76
CA SER A 38 31.68 3.71 9.53
C SER A 38 31.57 4.53 10.82
N VAL A 39 30.61 4.21 11.69
CA VAL A 39 30.29 5.01 12.88
C VAL A 39 30.36 4.25 14.21
N GLY A 40 30.68 2.95 14.18
CA GLY A 40 30.72 2.09 15.37
C GLY A 40 29.35 1.54 15.76
N ALA A 41 29.33 0.61 16.72
CA ALA A 41 28.14 -0.19 17.07
C ALA A 41 26.95 0.60 17.62
N ASP A 42 27.20 1.79 18.19
CA ASP A 42 26.17 2.67 18.77
C ASP A 42 26.13 4.05 18.07
N GLY A 43 26.87 4.20 16.97
CA GLY A 43 26.87 5.41 16.15
C GLY A 43 25.67 5.46 15.21
N CYS A 44 25.44 6.63 14.61
CA CYS A 44 24.47 6.81 13.53
C CYS A 44 25.12 7.52 12.33
N HIS A 45 24.82 7.04 11.13
CA HIS A 45 25.34 7.54 9.86
C HIS A 45 24.53 8.74 9.35
N GLY A 46 23.20 8.70 9.45
CA GLY A 46 22.30 9.82 9.16
C GLY A 46 22.19 10.23 7.68
N ALA A 47 22.77 9.44 6.76
CA ALA A 47 22.77 9.72 5.31
C ALA A 47 22.71 8.42 4.50
N ILE A 48 21.78 7.52 4.84
CA ILE A 48 21.60 6.26 4.12
C ILE A 48 20.54 6.47 3.04
N TRP A 49 20.96 6.49 1.79
CA TRP A 49 20.08 6.60 0.62
C TRP A 49 20.85 6.13 -0.63
N PRO A 50 20.16 5.75 -1.72
CA PRO A 50 20.79 5.05 -2.85
C PRO A 50 22.03 5.74 -3.45
N GLY A 51 22.05 7.07 -3.57
CA GLY A 51 23.19 7.81 -4.11
C GLY A 51 24.37 7.98 -3.14
N ASN A 52 24.24 7.53 -1.88
CA ASN A 52 25.35 7.50 -0.91
C ASN A 52 25.79 6.06 -0.56
N ILE A 53 25.42 5.10 -1.40
CA ILE A 53 25.71 3.67 -1.23
C ILE A 53 26.36 3.14 -2.51
N THR A 54 27.50 2.48 -2.39
CA THR A 54 28.11 1.64 -3.44
C THR A 54 27.97 0.19 -3.02
N ALA A 55 27.49 -0.68 -3.91
CA ALA A 55 27.37 -2.11 -3.66
C ALA A 55 27.98 -2.92 -4.81
N ALA A 56 28.80 -3.91 -4.47
CA ALA A 56 29.43 -4.83 -5.43
C ALA A 56 29.78 -6.16 -4.76
N ASP A 57 29.48 -7.29 -5.40
CA ASP A 57 29.86 -8.64 -4.97
C ASP A 57 29.63 -8.91 -3.47
N ASP A 58 28.39 -8.70 -3.00
CA ASP A 58 27.94 -8.82 -1.61
C ASP A 58 28.60 -7.86 -0.60
N GLN A 59 29.43 -6.92 -1.06
CA GLN A 59 30.00 -5.85 -0.23
C GLN A 59 29.25 -4.54 -0.42
N VAL A 60 29.15 -3.77 0.66
CA VAL A 60 28.53 -2.45 0.68
C VAL A 60 29.51 -1.44 1.28
N ALA A 61 29.58 -0.26 0.66
CA ALA A 61 30.31 0.88 1.17
C ALA A 61 29.39 2.10 1.23
N LEU A 62 29.50 2.86 2.32
CA LEU A 62 28.76 4.11 2.51
C LEU A 62 29.68 5.29 2.19
N GLY A 63 29.12 6.31 1.56
CA GLY A 63 29.80 7.59 1.37
C GLY A 63 29.83 8.43 2.66
N PRO A 64 29.92 9.76 2.55
CA PRO A 64 30.05 10.63 3.72
C PRO A 64 28.91 10.49 4.73
N VAL A 65 29.26 10.58 6.01
CA VAL A 65 28.32 10.63 7.15
C VAL A 65 27.51 11.91 7.06
N GLY A 66 26.21 11.81 7.34
CA GLY A 66 25.28 12.93 7.30
C GLY A 66 25.58 13.97 8.37
N SER A 67 25.35 15.23 8.05
CA SER A 67 25.48 16.35 8.99
C SER A 67 24.36 16.40 10.04
N GLY A 68 23.31 15.59 9.86
CA GLY A 68 22.05 15.63 10.62
C GLY A 68 21.14 16.81 10.31
N SER A 69 21.57 17.72 9.41
CA SER A 69 20.74 18.81 8.91
C SER A 69 19.93 18.35 7.70
N VAL A 70 18.62 18.59 7.73
CA VAL A 70 17.76 18.44 6.55
C VAL A 70 17.91 19.60 5.56
N ALA A 71 18.44 20.74 6.01
CA ALA A 71 18.69 21.89 5.15
C ALA A 71 19.88 21.61 4.23
N GLY A 72 19.67 21.74 2.92
CA GLY A 72 20.68 21.51 1.89
C GLY A 72 20.85 20.06 1.44
N LEU A 73 19.97 19.14 1.89
CA LEU A 73 19.92 17.80 1.35
C LEU A 73 19.51 17.81 -0.13
N GLU A 74 20.06 16.85 -0.88
CA GLU A 74 19.58 16.56 -2.23
C GLU A 74 18.12 16.09 -2.19
N PRO A 75 17.31 16.40 -3.23
CA PRO A 75 15.91 15.98 -3.28
C PRO A 75 15.71 14.48 -3.07
N ASP A 76 16.58 13.65 -3.65
CA ASP A 76 16.49 12.20 -3.54
C ASP A 76 16.88 11.73 -2.12
N ALA A 77 17.87 12.35 -1.49
CA ALA A 77 18.24 12.05 -0.10
C ALA A 77 17.10 12.37 0.88
N LEU A 78 16.32 13.43 0.62
CA LEU A 78 15.16 13.83 1.42
C LEU A 78 14.08 12.73 1.47
N GLU A 79 14.00 11.86 0.48
CA GLU A 79 12.93 10.85 0.42
C GLU A 79 13.15 9.66 1.38
N PHE A 80 14.41 9.47 1.81
CA PHE A 80 14.85 8.37 2.68
C PHE A 80 15.01 8.76 4.15
N ILE A 81 14.79 10.03 4.51
CA ILE A 81 14.96 10.48 5.90
C ILE A 81 13.82 9.97 6.78
N SER A 82 14.16 9.70 8.04
CA SER A 82 13.20 9.29 9.06
C SER A 82 12.29 10.46 9.50
N PRO A 83 11.07 10.17 10.01
CA PRO A 83 10.18 11.17 10.59
C PRO A 83 10.82 12.10 11.62
N GLU A 84 11.63 11.55 12.53
CA GLU A 84 12.32 12.35 13.54
C GLU A 84 13.39 13.28 12.95
N GLN A 85 14.13 12.82 11.95
CA GLN A 85 15.06 13.68 11.21
C GLN A 85 14.32 14.83 10.51
N PHE A 86 13.17 14.53 9.87
CA PHE A 86 12.37 15.54 9.19
C PHE A 86 11.77 16.57 10.15
N TRP A 87 11.13 16.13 11.23
CA TRP A 87 10.37 17.00 12.11
C TRP A 87 11.21 17.78 13.11
N ASN A 88 12.31 17.19 13.60
CA ASN A 88 13.09 17.79 14.68
C ASN A 88 14.61 17.68 14.51
N GLY A 89 15.10 17.10 13.40
CA GLY A 89 16.53 16.99 13.10
C GLY A 89 17.27 15.96 13.97
N SER A 90 16.56 15.14 14.74
CA SER A 90 17.19 14.08 15.54
C SER A 90 17.65 12.96 14.63
N VAL A 91 18.94 12.64 14.70
CA VAL A 91 19.52 11.45 14.06
C VAL A 91 19.86 10.46 15.16
N THR A 92 19.34 9.24 15.03
CA THR A 92 19.58 8.14 15.97
C THR A 92 19.93 6.86 15.20
N PRO A 93 20.42 5.80 15.86
CA PRO A 93 20.57 4.50 15.21
C PRO A 93 19.26 3.96 14.62
N ALA A 94 18.10 4.26 15.23
CA ALA A 94 16.78 3.91 14.70
C ALA A 94 16.40 4.73 13.45
N SER A 95 17.02 5.89 13.25
CA SER A 95 16.88 6.68 12.02
C SER A 95 17.58 6.01 10.84
N ASP A 96 18.79 5.46 11.07
CA ASP A 96 19.48 4.65 10.06
C ASP A 96 18.70 3.38 9.71
N VAL A 97 18.11 2.71 10.72
CA VAL A 97 17.24 1.54 10.51
C VAL A 97 16.07 1.87 9.58
N TYR A 98 15.44 3.02 9.77
CA TYR A 98 14.36 3.48 8.89
C TYR A 98 14.83 3.68 7.46
N SER A 99 15.94 4.37 7.26
CA SER A 99 16.49 4.62 5.92
C SER A 99 16.94 3.32 5.22
N ILE A 100 17.56 2.37 5.96
CA ILE A 100 17.86 1.03 5.43
C ILE A 100 16.56 0.30 5.05
N GLY A 101 15.53 0.38 5.89
CA GLY A 101 14.22 -0.21 5.63
C GLY A 101 13.60 0.33 4.34
N LEU A 102 13.70 1.64 4.07
CA LEU A 102 13.22 2.23 2.82
C LEU A 102 14.01 1.75 1.60
N VAL A 103 15.33 1.58 1.72
CA VAL A 103 16.14 0.99 0.63
C VAL A 103 15.69 -0.44 0.34
N LEU A 104 15.44 -1.24 1.39
CA LEU A 104 14.94 -2.61 1.25
C LEU A 104 13.53 -2.67 0.66
N TYR A 105 12.61 -1.85 1.15
CA TYR A 105 11.27 -1.73 0.60
C TYR A 105 11.33 -1.44 -0.90
N THR A 106 12.11 -0.41 -1.27
CA THR A 106 12.26 0.03 -2.65
C THR A 106 12.84 -1.10 -3.53
N ALA A 107 13.84 -1.83 -3.04
CA ALA A 107 14.40 -3.00 -3.73
C ALA A 107 13.35 -4.11 -3.95
N LEU A 108 12.51 -4.37 -2.95
CA LEU A 108 11.47 -5.40 -2.98
C LEU A 108 10.23 -4.97 -3.80
N ASN A 109 10.18 -3.72 -4.22
CA ASN A 109 9.03 -3.11 -4.83
C ASN A 109 9.34 -2.55 -6.24
N GLY A 110 10.28 -3.19 -6.95
CA GLY A 110 10.62 -2.82 -8.32
C GLY A 110 11.24 -1.42 -8.46
N GLY A 111 11.88 -0.90 -7.41
CA GLY A 111 12.40 0.46 -7.39
C GLY A 111 11.40 1.52 -6.94
N VAL A 112 10.18 1.14 -6.55
CA VAL A 112 9.10 2.08 -6.18
C VAL A 112 9.00 2.22 -4.66
N MET A 113 9.18 3.43 -4.14
CA MET A 113 9.03 3.74 -2.71
C MET A 113 7.56 3.69 -2.24
N PRO A 114 7.29 3.60 -0.91
CA PRO A 114 5.94 3.67 -0.38
C PRO A 114 5.20 4.94 -0.84
N PHE A 115 3.94 4.79 -1.27
CA PHE A 115 3.05 5.86 -1.75
C PHE A 115 3.41 6.50 -3.11
N PHE A 116 4.31 5.89 -3.87
CA PHE A 116 4.45 6.19 -5.30
C PHE A 116 3.61 5.21 -6.13
N GLU A 117 3.07 5.70 -7.24
CA GLU A 117 2.43 4.87 -8.25
C GLU A 117 3.50 4.26 -9.17
N PRO A 118 3.44 2.95 -9.48
CA PRO A 118 4.30 2.34 -10.48
C PRO A 118 4.14 3.03 -11.84
N ASP A 119 5.25 3.22 -12.57
CA ASP A 119 5.30 3.81 -13.91
C ASP A 119 4.79 5.26 -14.05
N ALA A 120 4.45 5.92 -12.93
CA ALA A 120 4.07 7.34 -12.90
C ALA A 120 5.31 8.25 -12.86
N GLU A 121 5.19 9.43 -13.47
CA GLU A 121 6.25 10.44 -13.38
C GLU A 121 6.38 10.97 -11.93
N HIS A 122 7.60 10.99 -11.41
CA HIS A 122 7.89 11.51 -10.07
C HIS A 122 7.98 13.05 -10.07
N THR A 123 6.85 13.72 -10.31
CA THR A 123 6.74 15.18 -10.23
C THR A 123 6.96 15.69 -8.80
N PRO A 124 7.30 16.98 -8.60
CA PRO A 124 7.44 17.56 -7.26
C PRO A 124 6.21 17.33 -6.36
N GLU A 125 5.02 17.33 -6.94
CA GLU A 125 3.75 17.13 -6.23
C GLU A 125 3.59 15.68 -5.76
N THR A 126 3.90 14.69 -6.60
CA THR A 126 3.81 13.27 -6.23
C THR A 126 4.87 12.90 -5.19
N ARG A 127 6.08 13.44 -5.34
CA ARG A 127 7.16 13.32 -4.34
C ARG A 127 6.76 13.91 -2.98
N ALA A 128 6.16 15.11 -2.99
CA ALA A 128 5.67 15.76 -1.78
C ALA A 128 4.51 14.98 -1.12
N TYR A 129 3.59 14.45 -1.93
CA TYR A 129 2.50 13.60 -1.44
C TYR A 129 3.04 12.34 -0.75
N ALA A 130 3.94 11.61 -1.41
CA ALA A 130 4.49 10.37 -0.87
C ALA A 130 5.27 10.63 0.43
N LEU A 131 6.12 11.67 0.44
CA LEU A 131 6.84 12.10 1.63
C LEU A 131 5.88 12.47 2.77
N GLN A 132 4.84 13.28 2.49
CA GLN A 132 3.86 13.68 3.51
C GLN A 132 3.15 12.47 4.12
N ASN A 133 2.79 11.46 3.31
CA ASN A 133 2.15 10.25 3.82
C ASN A 133 3.06 9.47 4.76
N ARG A 134 4.36 9.35 4.45
CA ARG A 134 5.36 8.78 5.37
C ARG A 134 5.50 9.61 6.65
N MET A 135 5.60 10.94 6.52
CA MET A 135 5.83 11.86 7.65
C MET A 135 4.62 12.02 8.58
N LYS A 136 3.41 11.59 8.17
CA LYS A 136 2.21 11.56 9.03
C LYS A 136 1.89 10.17 9.60
N GLY A 137 2.72 9.16 9.31
CA GLY A 137 2.50 7.79 9.74
C GLY A 137 1.29 7.14 9.08
N ALA A 138 1.03 7.42 7.80
CA ALA A 138 0.02 6.67 7.05
C ALA A 138 0.39 5.17 7.01
N ALA A 139 -0.62 4.30 6.96
CA ALA A 139 -0.41 2.87 6.80
C ALA A 139 0.40 2.60 5.53
N LEU A 140 1.47 1.83 5.66
CA LEU A 140 2.40 1.56 4.57
C LEU A 140 1.79 0.53 3.61
N PRO A 141 1.90 0.74 2.28
CA PRO A 141 1.54 -0.30 1.32
C PRO A 141 2.45 -1.53 1.50
N TYR A 142 1.94 -2.72 1.18
CA TYR A 142 2.71 -3.96 1.30
C TYR A 142 3.78 -4.06 0.19
N PRO A 143 5.02 -4.50 0.49
CA PRO A 143 6.06 -4.66 -0.52
C PRO A 143 5.81 -5.88 -1.43
N HIS A 144 5.57 -5.64 -2.72
CA HIS A 144 5.04 -6.63 -3.67
C HIS A 144 5.85 -7.92 -3.80
N SER A 145 7.19 -7.86 -3.73
CA SER A 145 8.06 -9.04 -3.93
C SER A 145 8.53 -9.68 -2.61
N ALA A 146 8.07 -9.21 -1.45
CA ALA A 146 8.49 -9.74 -0.17
C ALA A 146 7.59 -10.92 0.28
N GLY A 147 8.23 -12.04 0.66
CA GLY A 147 7.56 -13.04 1.50
C GLY A 147 7.20 -12.45 2.87
N ARG A 148 6.23 -13.05 3.56
CA ARG A 148 5.66 -12.53 4.82
C ARG A 148 6.74 -12.15 5.83
N GLU A 149 7.68 -13.05 6.10
CA GLU A 149 8.70 -12.86 7.12
C GLU A 149 9.64 -11.70 6.78
N LEU A 150 9.97 -11.54 5.49
CA LEU A 150 10.79 -10.41 5.04
C LEU A 150 10.00 -9.10 5.08
N ALA A 151 8.72 -9.11 4.70
CA ALA A 151 7.85 -7.96 4.79
C ALA A 151 7.71 -7.46 6.23
N GLU A 152 7.47 -8.35 7.20
CA GLU A 152 7.38 -8.00 8.63
C GLU A 152 8.67 -7.34 9.14
N VAL A 153 9.84 -7.81 8.71
CA VAL A 153 11.14 -7.20 9.06
C VAL A 153 11.25 -5.80 8.44
N VAL A 154 10.91 -5.64 7.16
CA VAL A 154 10.99 -4.35 6.47
C VAL A 154 10.00 -3.35 7.07
N GLU A 155 8.73 -3.73 7.25
CA GLU A 155 7.69 -2.90 7.86
C GLU A 155 8.07 -2.43 9.26
N LYS A 156 8.62 -3.33 10.08
CA LYS A 156 9.15 -2.95 11.39
C LYS A 156 10.29 -1.94 11.27
N ALA A 157 11.21 -2.12 10.32
CA ALA A 157 12.30 -1.17 10.11
C ALA A 157 11.79 0.24 9.72
N ILE A 158 10.72 0.33 8.93
CA ILE A 158 10.13 1.59 8.45
C ILE A 158 8.94 2.10 9.28
N ALA A 159 8.72 1.56 10.48
CA ALA A 159 7.65 2.00 11.36
C ALA A 159 7.74 3.51 11.66
N PHE A 160 6.59 4.20 11.77
CA PHE A 160 6.57 5.66 11.96
C PHE A 160 7.29 6.09 13.24
N GLN A 161 6.97 5.46 14.38
CA GLN A 161 7.63 5.75 15.65
C GLN A 161 8.99 5.04 15.72
N ALA A 162 10.01 5.73 16.19
CA ALA A 162 11.35 5.16 16.31
C ALA A 162 11.39 3.98 17.29
N GLU A 163 10.54 3.99 18.32
CA GLU A 163 10.46 2.95 19.35
C GLU A 163 9.84 1.64 18.85
N ASP A 164 9.06 1.70 17.77
CA ASP A 164 8.45 0.51 17.15
C ASP A 164 9.43 -0.19 16.18
N ARG A 165 10.57 0.45 15.86
CA ARG A 165 11.61 -0.08 14.96
C ARG A 165 12.57 -1.01 15.68
N TYR A 166 13.52 -1.55 14.92
CA TYR A 166 14.74 -2.10 15.52
C TYR A 166 15.55 -0.95 16.13
N GLU A 167 16.02 -1.14 17.36
CA GLU A 167 16.75 -0.12 18.12
C GLU A 167 17.99 0.41 17.36
N LYS A 168 18.67 -0.47 16.62
CA LYS A 168 19.89 -0.16 15.86
C LYS A 168 20.12 -1.12 14.69
N PRO A 169 20.99 -0.78 13.72
CA PRO A 169 21.26 -1.62 12.56
C PRO A 169 21.70 -3.05 12.90
N ALA A 170 22.43 -3.25 14.00
CA ALA A 170 22.81 -4.59 14.45
C ALA A 170 21.60 -5.50 14.75
N ALA A 171 20.52 -4.94 15.29
CA ALA A 171 19.29 -5.71 15.57
C ALA A 171 18.51 -6.02 14.28
N LEU A 172 18.47 -5.08 13.33
CA LEU A 172 17.91 -5.33 11.99
C LEU A 172 18.70 -6.41 11.26
N LYS A 173 20.03 -6.36 11.30
CA LYS A 173 20.91 -7.40 10.74
C LYS A 173 20.57 -8.77 11.31
N GLN A 174 20.42 -8.89 12.62
CA GLN A 174 20.07 -10.15 13.26
C GLN A 174 18.70 -10.68 12.79
N ALA A 175 17.73 -9.79 12.61
CA ALA A 175 16.42 -10.17 12.09
C ALA A 175 16.50 -10.69 10.64
N LEU A 176 17.26 -10.00 9.78
CA LEU A 176 17.50 -10.42 8.39
C LEU A 176 18.24 -11.77 8.30
N GLN A 177 19.22 -11.99 9.18
CA GLN A 177 19.95 -13.27 9.26
C GLN A 177 19.10 -14.41 9.83
N GLY A 178 18.06 -14.09 10.62
CA GLY A 178 17.14 -15.06 11.21
C GLY A 178 16.04 -15.53 10.27
N LEU A 179 15.94 -14.95 9.07
CA LEU A 179 14.94 -15.36 8.07
C LEU A 179 15.25 -16.78 7.55
N PRO A 180 14.24 -17.66 7.42
CA PRO A 180 14.44 -18.99 6.84
C PRO A 180 14.89 -18.88 5.38
N GLU A 181 15.67 -19.85 4.88
CA GLU A 181 16.19 -19.84 3.49
C GLU A 181 15.10 -19.73 2.40
N GLY A 182 13.84 -20.04 2.75
CA GLY A 182 12.64 -19.89 1.91
C GLY A 182 11.81 -18.61 2.12
N ALA A 183 12.16 -17.72 3.06
CA ALA A 183 11.51 -16.40 3.21
C ALA A 183 11.81 -15.46 2.02
N ALA A 184 12.90 -15.74 1.30
CA ALA A 184 13.15 -15.20 -0.03
C ALA A 184 12.39 -16.06 -1.04
N VAL A 185 11.10 -15.79 -1.24
CA VAL A 185 10.41 -16.27 -2.44
C VAL A 185 11.14 -15.65 -3.64
N PRO A 186 11.56 -16.41 -4.66
CA PRO A 186 12.31 -15.83 -5.77
C PRO A 186 11.48 -14.76 -6.50
N ALA A 187 12.11 -13.64 -6.85
CA ALA A 187 11.56 -12.76 -7.88
C ALA A 187 11.48 -13.56 -9.19
N MET A 188 10.34 -13.38 -9.88
CA MET A 188 10.04 -13.81 -11.25
C MET A 188 11.16 -14.58 -11.96
N ALA A 189 11.08 -15.91 -11.96
CA ALA A 189 11.60 -16.64 -13.11
C ALA A 189 10.69 -16.31 -14.31
N PRO A 190 11.21 -16.10 -15.53
CA PRO A 190 10.36 -15.99 -16.70
C PRO A 190 9.47 -17.23 -16.76
N VAL A 191 8.16 -17.00 -16.84
CA VAL A 191 7.15 -18.05 -16.97
C VAL A 191 7.45 -18.81 -18.25
N ILE A 192 8.06 -19.99 -18.12
CA ILE A 192 7.98 -20.99 -19.18
C ILE A 192 6.55 -21.52 -19.09
N PRO A 193 5.70 -21.37 -20.12
CA PRO A 193 4.36 -21.94 -20.09
C PRO A 193 4.48 -23.44 -19.83
N LEU A 194 3.77 -23.92 -18.80
CA LEU A 194 3.67 -25.35 -18.52
C LEU A 194 3.16 -26.05 -19.77
N THR A 195 3.82 -27.14 -20.14
CA THR A 195 3.38 -27.93 -21.28
C THR A 195 2.01 -28.53 -20.98
N GLU A 196 1.20 -28.79 -22.02
CA GLU A 196 -0.11 -29.45 -21.82
C GLU A 196 0.02 -30.77 -21.04
N GLN A 197 1.18 -31.43 -21.10
CA GLN A 197 1.46 -32.67 -20.37
C GLN A 197 1.56 -32.42 -18.86
N GLU A 198 2.19 -31.32 -18.44
CA GLU A 198 2.30 -30.93 -17.03
C GLU A 198 0.96 -30.45 -16.48
N ILE A 199 0.18 -29.74 -17.31
CA ILE A 199 -1.22 -29.39 -17.01
C ILE A 199 -2.05 -30.66 -16.81
N ARG A 200 -1.95 -31.65 -17.70
CA ARG A 200 -2.65 -32.94 -17.56
C ARG A 200 -2.22 -33.71 -16.30
N ASN A 201 -0.94 -33.65 -15.93
CA ASN A 201 -0.43 -34.34 -14.74
C ASN A 201 -0.93 -33.68 -13.44
N ALA A 202 -1.03 -32.34 -13.41
CA ALA A 202 -1.61 -31.61 -12.28
C ALA A 202 -3.10 -31.93 -12.07
N HIS A 203 -3.84 -32.11 -13.16
CA HIS A 203 -5.24 -32.55 -13.14
C HIS A 203 -5.44 -34.02 -12.76
N SER A 204 -4.36 -34.80 -12.60
CA SER A 204 -4.44 -36.24 -12.28
C SER A 204 -4.43 -36.56 -10.78
N TYR A 205 -4.22 -35.55 -9.90
CA TYR A 205 -4.43 -35.72 -8.47
C TYR A 205 -5.93 -35.86 -8.17
N LYS A 206 -6.41 -37.10 -8.26
CA LYS A 206 -7.68 -37.50 -7.68
C LYS A 206 -7.59 -37.23 -6.17
N VAL A 207 -8.44 -36.35 -5.67
CA VAL A 207 -8.79 -36.33 -4.25
C VAL A 207 -9.33 -37.70 -3.93
N ASP A 208 -8.61 -38.46 -3.12
CA ASP A 208 -9.08 -39.74 -2.62
C ASP A 208 -10.43 -39.52 -1.91
N LYS A 209 -11.47 -40.12 -2.49
CA LYS A 209 -12.82 -40.18 -1.91
C LYS A 209 -12.80 -41.17 -0.75
N ASP A 210 -12.19 -40.79 0.36
CA ASP A 210 -12.34 -41.47 1.66
C ASP A 210 -12.23 -40.44 2.79
N PHE A 211 -13.17 -39.49 2.83
CA PHE A 211 -13.51 -38.78 4.06
C PHE A 211 -15.01 -38.94 4.31
N GLU A 212 -15.34 -40.09 4.91
CA GLU A 212 -16.60 -40.31 5.59
C GLU A 212 -16.74 -39.29 6.74
N HIS A 213 -17.97 -38.82 6.95
CA HIS A 213 -18.38 -37.86 7.96
C HIS A 213 -17.72 -38.06 9.34
N VAL A 214 -16.83 -37.14 9.73
CA VAL A 214 -16.52 -36.91 11.15
C VAL A 214 -17.24 -35.64 11.59
N VAL A 215 -18.46 -35.83 12.09
CA VAL A 215 -19.12 -34.83 12.95
C VAL A 215 -18.29 -34.76 14.24
N PRO A 216 -17.77 -33.59 14.65
CA PRO A 216 -17.12 -33.47 15.94
C PRO A 216 -18.17 -33.66 17.03
N ASP A 217 -17.99 -34.72 17.83
CA ASP A 217 -18.85 -35.04 18.97
C ASP A 217 -18.79 -33.90 19.99
N LYS A 218 -19.96 -33.49 20.51
CA LYS A 218 -20.06 -32.42 21.51
C LYS A 218 -19.23 -32.80 22.74
N PRO A 219 -18.47 -31.87 23.35
CA PRO A 219 -17.74 -32.18 24.57
C PRO A 219 -18.74 -32.55 25.69
N ARG A 220 -18.71 -33.82 26.12
CA ARG A 220 -19.39 -34.30 27.32
C ARG A 220 -18.79 -33.60 28.53
N ARG A 221 -19.63 -32.85 29.26
CA ARG A 221 -19.34 -32.39 30.62
C ARG A 221 -19.04 -33.59 31.52
N SER A 222 -17.79 -33.74 31.92
CA SER A 222 -17.42 -34.59 33.06
C SER A 222 -17.64 -33.80 34.36
N ALA A 223 -18.49 -34.33 35.23
CA ALA A 223 -18.76 -33.81 36.56
C ALA A 223 -17.49 -33.86 37.45
N PRO A 224 -17.30 -32.92 38.39
CA PRO A 224 -16.14 -32.95 39.27
C PRO A 224 -16.30 -34.05 40.33
N GLN A 225 -15.32 -34.96 40.37
CA GLN A 225 -15.14 -35.90 41.47
C GLN A 225 -14.69 -35.14 42.73
N ARG A 226 -15.44 -35.37 43.81
CA ARG A 226 -15.10 -34.93 45.16
C ARG A 226 -13.97 -35.81 45.70
N HIS A 227 -12.87 -35.20 46.13
CA HIS A 227 -11.98 -35.80 47.12
C HIS A 227 -11.82 -34.85 48.31
N ALA A 228 -11.78 -35.48 49.48
CA ALA A 228 -12.02 -34.90 50.78
C ALA A 228 -10.75 -34.29 51.42
N ARG A 229 -10.95 -33.10 51.98
CA ARG A 229 -10.52 -32.54 53.28
C ARG A 229 -9.32 -33.16 54.03
N ALA A 230 -8.38 -32.29 54.41
CA ALA A 230 -7.76 -32.13 55.74
C ALA A 230 -7.10 -30.73 55.75
N ASP A 231 -7.71 -29.71 56.38
CA ASP A 231 -7.56 -29.27 57.77
C ASP A 231 -6.25 -28.50 58.04
N GLY A 232 -6.37 -27.22 58.40
CA GLY A 232 -5.25 -26.35 58.77
C GLY A 232 -5.62 -24.85 58.83
N GLU A 233 -6.35 -24.48 59.88
CA GLU A 233 -6.25 -23.23 60.67
C GLU A 233 -6.42 -21.86 59.98
N VAL A 234 -7.55 -21.21 60.30
CA VAL A 234 -7.83 -19.79 60.07
C VAL A 234 -7.59 -19.06 61.38
N ASP A 235 -6.70 -18.07 61.38
CA ASP A 235 -6.69 -17.02 62.41
C ASP A 235 -7.52 -15.85 61.87
N GLU A 236 -8.69 -15.66 62.48
CA GLU A 236 -9.55 -14.49 62.31
C GLU A 236 -8.91 -13.34 63.07
N ASN A 237 -8.51 -12.25 62.39
CA ASN A 237 -8.65 -10.89 62.94
C ASN A 237 -8.40 -9.80 61.89
N MET A 238 -9.35 -8.86 61.89
CA MET A 238 -9.22 -7.42 61.60
C MET A 238 -9.65 -6.86 60.23
N ASP A 239 -10.89 -6.36 60.26
CA ASP A 239 -11.34 -5.04 59.80
C ASP A 239 -11.40 -4.75 58.28
N VAL A 240 -12.59 -5.00 57.72
CA VAL A 240 -13.02 -4.47 56.43
C VAL A 240 -13.71 -3.12 56.66
N SER A 241 -12.92 -2.08 56.93
CA SER A 241 -13.38 -0.70 56.79
C SER A 241 -12.23 0.26 56.51
N GLU A 242 -11.87 0.40 55.22
CA GLU A 242 -11.38 1.63 54.56
C GLU A 242 -10.54 1.28 53.34
N PHE A 243 -11.14 1.28 52.14
CA PHE A 243 -10.45 1.83 50.97
C PHE A 243 -11.49 2.58 50.14
N ARG A 244 -11.65 3.84 50.52
CA ARG A 244 -12.24 4.90 49.70
C ARG A 244 -11.52 4.90 48.35
N LYS A 245 -12.27 4.64 47.28
CA LYS A 245 -11.87 4.96 45.91
C LYS A 245 -11.52 6.45 45.85
N THR A 246 -10.28 6.82 45.60
CA THR A 246 -9.93 8.20 45.23
C THR A 246 -10.31 8.43 43.77
N PRO A 247 -11.22 9.37 43.44
CA PRO A 247 -11.48 9.73 42.06
C PRO A 247 -10.33 10.59 41.51
N ARG A 248 -9.78 10.22 40.35
CA ARG A 248 -8.82 11.04 39.58
C ARG A 248 -9.51 12.36 39.17
N PRO A 249 -8.90 13.54 39.35
CA PRO A 249 -9.54 14.79 38.96
C PRO A 249 -9.59 14.90 37.42
N ALA A 250 -10.81 15.01 36.89
CA ALA A 250 -11.03 15.31 35.48
C ALA A 250 -10.41 16.67 35.13
N LYS A 251 -9.45 16.69 34.20
CA LYS A 251 -8.78 17.91 33.70
C LYS A 251 -9.76 18.76 32.88
N ARG A 252 -10.65 19.48 33.56
CA ARG A 252 -11.65 20.40 32.98
C ARG A 252 -11.06 21.71 32.42
N TRP A 253 -9.74 21.90 32.50
CA TRP A 253 -9.03 23.12 32.12
C TRP A 253 -8.33 23.02 30.74
N ILE A 254 -8.24 21.83 30.13
CA ILE A 254 -7.56 21.64 28.83
C ILE A 254 -8.38 22.24 27.69
N LEU A 255 -9.71 22.08 27.68
CA LEU A 255 -10.57 22.66 26.65
C LEU A 255 -10.51 24.19 26.56
N PRO A 256 -10.62 24.96 27.67
CA PRO A 256 -10.52 26.42 27.60
C PRO A 256 -9.10 26.90 27.23
N ALA A 257 -8.05 26.15 27.59
CA ALA A 257 -6.68 26.48 27.21
C ALA A 257 -6.43 26.27 25.70
N VAL A 258 -6.94 25.17 25.12
CA VAL A 258 -6.87 24.92 23.67
C VAL A 258 -7.69 25.97 22.90
N LEU A 259 -8.87 26.34 23.40
CA LEU A 259 -9.70 27.39 22.79
C LEU A 259 -9.00 28.75 22.80
N LEU A 260 -8.31 29.10 23.89
CA LEU A 260 -7.52 30.34 23.98
C LEU A 260 -6.39 30.38 22.95
N VAL A 261 -5.66 29.27 22.78
CA VAL A 261 -4.58 29.17 21.78
C VAL A 261 -5.12 29.32 20.36
N LEU A 262 -6.27 28.71 20.05
CA LEU A 262 -6.93 28.87 18.74
C LEU A 262 -7.40 30.31 18.49
N ILE A 263 -7.93 30.98 19.51
CA ILE A 263 -8.35 32.40 19.40
C ILE A 263 -7.13 33.31 19.17
N VAL A 264 -6.02 33.06 19.88
CA VAL A 264 -4.78 33.83 19.69
C VAL A 264 -4.18 33.58 18.30
N ALA A 265 -4.18 32.33 17.81
CA ALA A 265 -3.72 32.01 16.46
C ALA A 265 -4.58 32.70 15.38
N ALA A 266 -5.90 32.68 15.53
CA ALA A 266 -6.83 33.38 14.63
C ALA A 266 -6.61 34.91 14.66
N ALA A 267 -6.37 35.50 15.84
CA ALA A 267 -6.07 36.93 15.97
C ALA A 267 -4.73 37.31 15.30
N VAL A 268 -3.70 36.47 15.43
CA VAL A 268 -2.40 36.67 14.75
C VAL A 268 -2.55 36.60 13.22
N LEU A 269 -3.37 35.66 12.71
CA LEU A 269 -3.65 35.55 11.28
C LEU A 269 -4.44 36.75 10.76
N LEU A 270 -5.45 37.22 11.49
CA LEU A 270 -6.21 38.42 11.14
C LEU A 270 -5.33 39.68 11.15
N LEU A 271 -4.44 39.83 12.14
CA LEU A 271 -3.50 40.94 12.22
C LEU A 271 -2.48 40.93 11.08
N ARG A 272 -2.06 39.75 10.60
CA ARG A 272 -1.21 39.61 9.40
C ARG A 272 -1.96 40.00 8.12
N SER A 273 -3.23 39.59 8.01
CA SER A 273 -4.08 39.96 6.85
C SER A 273 -4.39 41.46 6.81
N CYS A 274 -4.54 42.14 7.95
CA CYS A 274 -4.75 43.58 8.01
C CYS A 274 -3.48 44.41 7.72
N ARG A 275 -2.28 43.82 7.73
CA ARG A 275 -1.01 44.52 7.47
C ARG A 275 -0.67 44.63 5.97
N ASN A 276 -1.37 43.90 5.11
CA ASN A 276 -1.25 44.00 3.65
C ASN A 276 -2.22 45.01 3.01
N TYR A 277 -2.89 45.86 3.80
CA TYR A 277 -3.91 46.80 3.30
C TYR A 277 -3.57 48.30 3.52
N TYR A 278 -2.34 48.66 3.89
CA TYR A 278 -1.94 50.06 3.98
C TYR A 278 -0.48 50.26 3.57
N ASP A 279 -0.27 50.75 2.34
CA ASP A 279 0.87 51.60 2.01
C ASP A 279 0.39 52.78 1.13
N PRO A 280 0.37 54.02 1.65
CA PRO A 280 0.04 55.20 0.88
C PRO A 280 1.29 56.04 0.64
N ALA A 281 1.82 56.09 -0.59
CA ALA A 281 2.62 57.23 -1.05
C ALA A 281 2.74 57.27 -2.58
N PHE A 282 1.94 58.13 -3.22
CA PHE A 282 2.34 58.83 -4.43
C PHE A 282 2.88 60.21 -4.03
N PRO A 283 3.84 60.76 -4.80
CA PRO A 283 3.74 62.17 -5.15
C PRO A 283 3.88 62.43 -6.66
N ILE A 284 3.07 63.38 -7.09
CA ILE A 284 2.95 64.04 -8.41
C ILE A 284 3.84 65.30 -8.39
N ASP A 285 4.58 65.63 -9.47
CA ASP A 285 4.33 66.81 -10.32
C ASP A 285 5.38 67.05 -11.45
N THR A 286 4.82 67.17 -12.68
CA THR A 286 5.07 68.00 -13.91
C THR A 286 6.29 68.96 -14.07
N PRO A 287 6.55 69.64 -15.23
CA PRO A 287 6.08 69.55 -16.65
C PRO A 287 7.20 69.53 -17.76
N GLY A 288 6.81 69.43 -19.06
CA GLY A 288 7.63 69.29 -20.30
C GLY A 288 8.45 70.53 -20.78
N PRO A 289 8.67 70.82 -22.10
CA PRO A 289 8.14 70.29 -23.38
C PRO A 289 9.25 69.71 -24.32
N ASP A 290 9.03 69.06 -25.48
CA ASP A 290 8.48 69.55 -26.76
C ASP A 290 7.96 68.41 -27.66
N SER A 291 6.87 68.70 -28.38
CA SER A 291 6.19 67.98 -29.47
C SER A 291 7.03 67.95 -30.79
N PRO A 292 6.56 67.50 -31.99
CA PRO A 292 5.22 66.95 -32.37
C PRO A 292 5.17 65.76 -33.40
N VAL A 293 4.04 65.00 -33.35
CA VAL A 293 3.07 64.63 -34.45
C VAL A 293 3.57 63.73 -35.60
N GLU A 294 2.92 62.62 -36.01
CA GLU A 294 1.72 62.49 -36.91
C GLU A 294 1.36 60.96 -37.07
N THR A 295 0.14 60.47 -36.82
CA THR A 295 -0.95 60.03 -37.77
C THR A 295 -0.49 59.14 -38.96
N GLU A 296 -1.07 58.01 -39.37
CA GLU A 296 -2.47 57.59 -39.63
C GLU A 296 -2.64 56.04 -39.72
N ASN A 297 -3.90 55.58 -39.74
CA ASN A 297 -4.43 54.28 -40.23
C ASN A 297 -5.13 54.59 -41.61
N PRO A 298 -5.74 53.69 -42.46
CA PRO A 298 -5.91 52.22 -42.43
C PRO A 298 -6.00 51.49 -43.85
N ILE A 299 -6.44 50.20 -43.85
CA ILE A 299 -7.13 49.37 -44.91
C ILE A 299 -6.37 48.95 -46.20
N HIS A 300 -6.32 47.63 -46.50
CA HIS A 300 -6.55 47.01 -47.84
C HIS A 300 -6.56 45.43 -47.80
N PRO A 301 -7.06 44.71 -48.84
CA PRO A 301 -8.09 43.63 -48.79
C PRO A 301 -7.59 42.16 -48.83
N PRO A 302 -8.48 41.12 -48.76
CA PRO A 302 -8.06 39.72 -48.79
C PRO A 302 -7.74 39.22 -50.23
N VAL A 303 -6.76 38.32 -50.32
CA VAL A 303 -6.27 37.66 -51.56
C VAL A 303 -6.42 36.13 -51.36
N PRO A 304 -6.77 35.35 -52.41
CA PRO A 304 -7.49 34.09 -52.26
C PRO A 304 -6.59 32.88 -51.95
N THR A 305 -7.15 31.93 -51.20
CA THR A 305 -6.57 30.61 -50.89
C THR A 305 -6.70 29.68 -52.09
N GLU A 306 -5.59 29.11 -52.55
CA GLU A 306 -5.57 28.08 -53.59
C GLU A 306 -6.01 26.71 -53.03
N THR A 307 -6.82 26.01 -53.81
CA THR A 307 -7.34 24.66 -53.57
C THR A 307 -6.27 23.60 -53.88
N PRO A 308 -5.90 22.70 -52.95
CA PRO A 308 -5.13 21.51 -53.32
C PRO A 308 -6.02 20.42 -53.94
N VAL A 309 -5.46 19.75 -54.94
CA VAL A 309 -6.02 18.67 -55.78
C VAL A 309 -6.23 17.39 -54.95
N PRO A 310 -7.31 16.60 -55.16
CA PRO A 310 -7.53 15.36 -54.42
C PRO A 310 -6.57 14.24 -54.87
N VAL A 311 -5.97 13.57 -53.88
CA VAL A 311 -5.25 12.30 -54.01
C VAL A 311 -6.28 11.17 -54.22
N PRO A 312 -6.05 10.17 -55.09
CA PRO A 312 -7.00 9.08 -55.29
C PRO A 312 -7.10 8.20 -54.04
N THR A 313 -8.32 8.06 -53.53
CA THR A 313 -8.72 7.20 -52.41
C THR A 313 -8.55 5.72 -52.79
N GLU A 314 -7.73 4.97 -52.04
CA GLU A 314 -7.70 3.51 -52.13
C GLU A 314 -9.04 2.93 -51.64
N THR A 315 -9.53 1.93 -52.36
CA THR A 315 -10.82 1.28 -52.08
C THR A 315 -10.69 0.45 -50.79
N PRO A 316 -11.60 0.60 -49.81
CA PRO A 316 -11.52 -0.17 -48.57
C PRO A 316 -11.73 -1.66 -48.86
N GLU A 317 -10.84 -2.47 -48.32
CA GLU A 317 -10.93 -3.93 -48.29
C GLU A 317 -12.22 -4.35 -47.55
N PRO A 318 -12.95 -5.41 -47.98
CA PRO A 318 -14.23 -5.77 -47.37
C PRO A 318 -14.06 -6.10 -45.89
N THR A 319 -14.81 -5.39 -45.06
CA THR A 319 -14.97 -5.63 -43.62
C THR A 319 -15.28 -7.12 -43.38
N PRO A 320 -14.49 -7.85 -42.58
CA PRO A 320 -14.84 -9.21 -42.20
C PRO A 320 -16.19 -9.20 -41.48
N GLU A 321 -17.02 -10.18 -41.82
CA GLU A 321 -18.33 -10.44 -41.23
C GLU A 321 -18.20 -10.52 -39.69
N PRO A 322 -19.10 -9.91 -38.89
CA PRO A 322 -18.96 -9.90 -37.43
C PRO A 322 -19.01 -11.32 -36.91
N THR A 323 -17.92 -11.78 -36.31
CA THR A 323 -17.89 -12.98 -35.49
C THR A 323 -18.91 -12.78 -34.36
N GLU A 324 -19.95 -13.62 -34.29
CA GLU A 324 -20.87 -13.64 -33.15
C GLU A 324 -20.04 -13.86 -31.88
N GLU A 325 -19.96 -12.83 -31.02
CA GLU A 325 -19.26 -12.94 -29.75
C GLU A 325 -20.00 -13.92 -28.84
N PRO A 326 -19.28 -14.79 -28.10
CA PRO A 326 -19.90 -15.65 -27.11
C PRO A 326 -20.70 -14.80 -26.11
N THR A 327 -22.00 -15.06 -26.02
CA THR A 327 -22.92 -14.27 -25.18
C THR A 327 -22.84 -14.76 -23.74
N VAL A 328 -21.85 -14.27 -23.02
CA VAL A 328 -21.69 -14.52 -21.58
C VAL A 328 -22.93 -14.02 -20.83
N LYS A 329 -23.49 -14.83 -19.93
CA LYS A 329 -24.68 -14.46 -19.14
C LYS A 329 -24.37 -14.40 -17.64
N TYR A 330 -24.81 -13.32 -16.98
CA TYR A 330 -24.65 -13.16 -15.54
C TYR A 330 -25.95 -13.33 -14.74
N GLU A 331 -25.85 -13.91 -13.54
CA GLU A 331 -26.96 -13.97 -12.56
C GLU A 331 -26.47 -13.62 -11.15
N ILE A 332 -27.14 -12.67 -10.49
CA ILE A 332 -26.78 -12.21 -9.14
C ILE A 332 -27.73 -12.77 -8.07
N PHE A 333 -27.12 -13.30 -7.01
CA PHE A 333 -27.78 -13.86 -5.85
C PHE A 333 -27.41 -13.07 -4.59
N LEU A 334 -28.42 -12.49 -3.93
CA LEU A 334 -28.25 -11.73 -2.68
C LEU A 334 -28.32 -12.69 -1.49
N GLU A 335 -27.18 -13.25 -1.09
CA GLU A 335 -27.08 -14.24 -0.02
C GLU A 335 -25.83 -14.01 0.83
N ASN A 336 -25.95 -14.21 2.15
CA ASN A 336 -24.83 -14.10 3.07
C ASN A 336 -24.02 -15.39 3.05
N VAL A 337 -23.10 -15.49 2.09
CA VAL A 337 -22.22 -16.65 1.90
C VAL A 337 -20.76 -16.23 1.89
N THR A 338 -19.88 -17.16 2.25
CA THR A 338 -18.44 -17.02 2.04
C THR A 338 -18.10 -17.07 0.55
N TRP A 339 -16.90 -16.60 0.17
CA TRP A 339 -16.47 -16.68 -1.22
C TRP A 339 -16.39 -18.13 -1.72
N GLU A 340 -15.85 -19.04 -0.91
CA GLU A 340 -15.75 -20.47 -1.26
C GLU A 340 -17.13 -21.12 -1.44
N GLN A 341 -18.11 -20.73 -0.62
CA GLN A 341 -19.51 -21.16 -0.79
C GLN A 341 -20.10 -20.60 -2.07
N ALA A 342 -19.88 -19.31 -2.37
CA ALA A 342 -20.34 -18.68 -3.60
C ALA A 342 -19.79 -19.37 -4.85
N LYS A 343 -18.50 -19.72 -4.86
CA LYS A 343 -17.86 -20.52 -5.91
C LYS A 343 -18.58 -21.84 -6.12
N THR A 344 -18.74 -22.61 -5.04
CA THR A 344 -19.42 -23.91 -5.07
C THR A 344 -20.88 -23.79 -5.54
N LEU A 345 -21.58 -22.72 -5.17
CA LEU A 345 -22.96 -22.47 -5.57
C LEU A 345 -23.09 -22.17 -7.06
N CYS A 346 -22.16 -21.43 -7.66
CA CYS A 346 -22.16 -21.21 -9.10
C CYS A 346 -21.82 -22.50 -9.87
N GLU A 347 -20.85 -23.28 -9.39
CA GLU A 347 -20.48 -24.58 -9.99
C GLU A 347 -21.66 -25.55 -9.99
N ASN A 348 -22.41 -25.63 -8.89
CA ASN A 348 -23.61 -26.47 -8.79
C ASN A 348 -24.75 -26.02 -9.72
N LYS A 349 -24.71 -24.79 -10.23
CA LYS A 349 -25.67 -24.25 -11.21
C LYS A 349 -25.19 -24.43 -12.65
N GLY A 350 -24.01 -25.03 -12.86
CA GLY A 350 -23.42 -25.23 -14.19
C GLY A 350 -22.68 -24.00 -14.73
N GLY A 351 -22.31 -23.06 -13.87
CA GLY A 351 -21.46 -21.92 -14.21
C GLY A 351 -20.26 -21.81 -13.29
N HIS A 352 -19.67 -20.62 -13.19
CA HIS A 352 -18.64 -20.30 -12.21
C HIS A 352 -18.83 -18.88 -11.67
N LEU A 353 -18.10 -18.48 -10.63
CA LEU A 353 -18.11 -17.07 -10.21
C LEU A 353 -17.60 -16.19 -11.35
N ALA A 354 -18.22 -15.03 -11.55
CA ALA A 354 -17.97 -14.22 -12.74
C ALA A 354 -16.53 -13.67 -12.82
N THR A 355 -15.98 -13.75 -14.01
CA THR A 355 -14.63 -13.36 -14.40
C THR A 355 -14.69 -12.12 -15.26
N VAL A 356 -14.26 -10.98 -14.69
CA VAL A 356 -14.45 -9.67 -15.32
C VAL A 356 -13.22 -9.28 -16.11
N ARG A 357 -13.29 -9.30 -17.45
CA ARG A 357 -12.17 -9.01 -18.37
C ARG A 357 -12.27 -7.66 -19.07
N SER A 358 -13.35 -6.91 -18.86
CA SER A 358 -13.54 -5.58 -19.43
C SER A 358 -14.40 -4.67 -18.55
N GLU A 359 -14.34 -3.37 -18.81
CA GLU A 359 -15.20 -2.39 -18.15
C GLU A 359 -16.68 -2.59 -18.47
N GLU A 360 -17.00 -3.07 -19.67
CA GLU A 360 -18.36 -3.36 -20.10
C GLU A 360 -18.97 -4.51 -19.29
N GLN A 361 -18.24 -5.61 -19.12
CA GLN A 361 -18.64 -6.74 -18.28
C GLN A 361 -18.82 -6.29 -16.82
N LEU A 362 -17.92 -5.45 -16.31
CA LEU A 362 -18.07 -4.89 -14.97
C LEU A 362 -19.33 -4.02 -14.85
N GLY A 363 -19.63 -3.22 -15.87
CA GLY A 363 -20.81 -2.37 -15.94
C GLY A 363 -22.11 -3.17 -15.84
N GLU A 364 -22.23 -4.27 -16.59
CA GLU A 364 -23.39 -5.15 -16.53
C GLU A 364 -23.58 -5.76 -15.14
N ILE A 365 -22.52 -6.27 -14.53
CA ILE A 365 -22.54 -6.84 -13.17
C ILE A 365 -22.95 -5.76 -12.15
N ILE A 366 -22.44 -4.54 -12.28
CA ILE A 366 -22.80 -3.40 -11.43
C ILE A 366 -24.30 -3.10 -11.52
N ASP A 367 -24.88 -3.10 -12.72
CA ASP A 367 -26.29 -2.78 -12.90
C ASP A 367 -27.21 -3.88 -12.36
N LEU A 368 -26.83 -5.15 -12.54
CA LEU A 368 -27.50 -6.27 -11.88
C LEU A 368 -27.40 -6.16 -10.35
N ALA A 369 -26.25 -5.72 -9.82
CA ALA A 369 -26.02 -5.61 -8.39
C ALA A 369 -26.91 -4.52 -7.77
N LYS A 370 -26.97 -3.36 -8.42
CA LYS A 370 -27.88 -2.26 -8.05
C LYS A 370 -29.34 -2.72 -8.07
N ALA A 371 -29.77 -3.44 -9.13
CA ALA A 371 -31.14 -3.92 -9.26
C ALA A 371 -31.53 -4.90 -8.12
N LYS A 372 -30.57 -5.67 -7.61
CA LYS A 372 -30.75 -6.58 -6.47
C LYS A 372 -30.57 -5.90 -5.10
N GLY A 373 -30.16 -4.63 -5.06
CA GLY A 373 -29.85 -3.92 -3.82
C GLY A 373 -28.56 -4.39 -3.13
N ALA A 374 -27.65 -5.03 -3.87
CA ALA A 374 -26.36 -5.44 -3.35
C ALA A 374 -25.41 -4.24 -3.24
N SER A 375 -24.54 -4.24 -2.23
CA SER A 375 -23.43 -3.28 -2.08
C SER A 375 -22.06 -3.97 -2.08
N PHE A 376 -22.05 -5.30 -2.01
CA PHE A 376 -20.86 -6.14 -2.00
C PHE A 376 -21.14 -7.34 -2.89
N VAL A 377 -20.28 -7.63 -3.85
CA VAL A 377 -20.49 -8.72 -4.81
C VAL A 377 -19.22 -9.56 -4.92
N TRP A 378 -19.30 -10.86 -4.61
CA TRP A 378 -18.20 -11.78 -4.88
C TRP A 378 -17.97 -11.95 -6.37
N LEU A 379 -16.72 -11.77 -6.79
CA LEU A 379 -16.25 -12.04 -8.15
C LEU A 379 -15.34 -13.26 -8.17
N GLY A 380 -15.21 -13.89 -9.33
CA GLY A 380 -14.48 -15.14 -9.54
C GLY A 380 -12.99 -14.97 -9.64
N ALA A 381 -12.36 -14.24 -8.72
CA ALA A 381 -10.91 -14.19 -8.60
C ALA A 381 -10.45 -14.36 -7.15
N TYR A 382 -9.27 -14.96 -6.99
CA TYR A 382 -8.66 -15.23 -5.70
C TYR A 382 -7.14 -15.07 -5.77
N ARG A 383 -6.53 -14.75 -4.63
CA ARG A 383 -5.08 -14.71 -4.42
C ARG A 383 -4.60 -16.11 -4.04
N ALA A 384 -3.80 -16.71 -4.91
CA ALA A 384 -3.21 -18.02 -4.65
C ALA A 384 -2.06 -17.93 -3.63
N SER A 385 -1.57 -19.10 -3.19
CA SER A 385 -0.46 -19.20 -2.22
C SER A 385 0.85 -18.58 -2.71
N ASN A 386 1.00 -18.41 -4.03
CA ASN A 386 2.12 -17.70 -4.65
C ASN A 386 1.96 -16.17 -4.63
N GLY A 387 0.88 -15.65 -4.04
CA GLY A 387 0.60 -14.21 -3.94
C GLY A 387 -0.07 -13.60 -5.18
N HIS A 388 -0.20 -14.35 -6.27
CA HIS A 388 -0.81 -13.87 -7.52
C HIS A 388 -2.32 -14.09 -7.56
N TRP A 389 -3.00 -13.20 -8.28
CA TRP A 389 -4.44 -13.27 -8.51
C TRP A 389 -4.76 -14.10 -9.75
N TYR A 390 -5.70 -15.04 -9.59
CA TYR A 390 -6.21 -15.86 -10.67
C TYR A 390 -7.72 -15.80 -10.69
N TYR A 391 -8.28 -15.87 -11.89
CA TYR A 391 -9.68 -16.21 -12.05
C TYR A 391 -9.94 -17.66 -11.65
N VAL A 392 -11.18 -17.96 -11.30
CA VAL A 392 -11.64 -19.34 -11.04
C VAL A 392 -11.51 -20.25 -12.26
N THR A 393 -11.38 -19.69 -13.47
CA THR A 393 -11.10 -20.41 -14.72
C THR A 393 -9.62 -20.80 -14.89
N GLY A 394 -8.73 -20.28 -14.04
CA GLY A 394 -7.30 -20.59 -14.02
C GLY A 394 -6.41 -19.54 -14.68
N ASP A 395 -6.96 -18.63 -15.48
CA ASP A 395 -6.21 -17.54 -16.09
C ASP A 395 -5.82 -16.47 -15.05
N ALA A 396 -4.76 -15.71 -15.34
CA ALA A 396 -4.36 -14.59 -14.49
C ALA A 396 -5.43 -13.48 -14.50
N LEU A 397 -5.61 -12.80 -13.35
CA LEU A 397 -6.47 -11.62 -13.26
C LEU A 397 -5.95 -10.53 -14.21
N SER A 398 -6.75 -10.20 -15.21
CA SER A 398 -6.33 -9.35 -16.34
C SER A 398 -6.94 -7.94 -16.35
N TYR A 399 -8.05 -7.74 -15.64
CA TYR A 399 -8.72 -6.45 -15.52
C TYR A 399 -8.94 -6.15 -14.05
N THR A 400 -8.62 -4.92 -13.66
CA THR A 400 -8.65 -4.50 -12.26
C THR A 400 -9.26 -3.12 -12.12
N LYS A 401 -10.09 -2.95 -11.10
CA LYS A 401 -10.61 -1.65 -10.66
C LYS A 401 -10.43 -1.49 -9.16
N TRP A 402 -9.21 -1.75 -8.68
CA TRP A 402 -8.87 -1.68 -7.26
C TRP A 402 -9.24 -0.34 -6.63
N ASP A 403 -9.72 -0.41 -5.41
CA ASP A 403 -9.93 0.77 -4.59
C ASP A 403 -8.59 1.36 -4.13
N ILE A 404 -8.67 2.57 -3.59
CA ILE A 404 -7.50 3.21 -3.01
C ILE A 404 -6.93 2.34 -1.87
N ASN A 405 -5.64 2.02 -1.99
CA ASN A 405 -4.85 1.15 -1.10
C ASN A 405 -5.17 -0.35 -1.17
N GLU A 406 -5.88 -0.80 -2.20
CA GLU A 406 -6.15 -2.23 -2.41
C GLU A 406 -5.34 -2.78 -3.59
N PRO A 407 -5.00 -4.09 -3.60
CA PRO A 407 -5.36 -5.09 -2.59
C PRO A 407 -4.38 -5.12 -1.40
N SER A 408 -4.90 -5.09 -0.18
CA SER A 408 -4.14 -4.99 1.08
C SER A 408 -3.61 -6.33 1.64
N ALA A 409 -4.09 -7.45 1.10
CA ALA A 409 -3.74 -8.85 1.40
C ALA A 409 -4.14 -9.38 2.78
N VAL A 410 -4.24 -8.50 3.78
CA VAL A 410 -4.57 -8.85 5.15
C VAL A 410 -5.40 -7.74 5.79
N ASP A 411 -6.39 -8.14 6.57
CA ASP A 411 -7.21 -7.24 7.37
C ASP A 411 -6.42 -6.78 8.62
N MET A 412 -6.94 -5.81 9.36
CA MET A 412 -6.31 -5.22 10.56
C MET A 412 -6.00 -6.24 11.67
N ASP A 413 -6.66 -7.39 11.67
CA ASP A 413 -6.43 -8.49 12.62
C ASP A 413 -5.44 -9.56 12.11
N GLY A 414 -4.86 -9.36 10.92
CA GLY A 414 -3.93 -10.28 10.26
C GLY A 414 -4.59 -11.43 9.50
N THR A 415 -5.93 -11.47 9.40
CA THR A 415 -6.64 -12.45 8.56
C THR A 415 -6.39 -12.16 7.09
N ARG A 416 -6.08 -13.18 6.30
CA ARG A 416 -5.85 -13.04 4.87
C ARG A 416 -7.10 -12.59 4.13
N GLU A 417 -6.89 -11.69 3.17
CA GLU A 417 -7.89 -11.16 2.27
C GLU A 417 -7.59 -11.65 0.86
N ASP A 418 -7.91 -12.92 0.61
CA ASP A 418 -7.53 -13.62 -0.62
C ASP A 418 -8.62 -13.61 -1.70
N TYR A 419 -9.75 -12.94 -1.49
CA TYR A 419 -10.92 -13.09 -2.37
C TYR A 419 -11.40 -11.77 -2.93
N LEU A 420 -11.67 -11.74 -4.24
CA LEU A 420 -12.06 -10.52 -4.93
C LEU A 420 -13.50 -10.15 -4.62
N LEU A 421 -13.69 -8.98 -4.03
CA LEU A 421 -14.99 -8.39 -3.75
C LEU A 421 -15.16 -7.08 -4.53
N LEU A 422 -16.26 -6.96 -5.25
CA LEU A 422 -16.71 -5.69 -5.81
C LEU A 422 -17.53 -4.94 -4.75
N TRP A 423 -17.07 -3.75 -4.35
CA TRP A 423 -17.63 -2.96 -3.26
C TRP A 423 -18.16 -1.61 -3.76
N TYR A 424 -19.41 -1.30 -3.38
CA TYR A 424 -20.00 0.02 -3.53
C TYR A 424 -19.68 0.94 -2.34
N ARG A 425 -18.92 2.00 -2.60
CA ARG A 425 -18.67 3.07 -1.62
C ARG A 425 -19.77 4.12 -1.68
N ALA A 426 -20.68 4.05 -0.71
CA ALA A 426 -21.81 4.99 -0.62
C ALA A 426 -21.39 6.47 -0.51
N ASN A 427 -20.23 6.76 0.11
CA ASN A 427 -19.74 8.12 0.30
C ASN A 427 -19.26 8.79 -1.02
N SER A 428 -18.68 8.01 -1.92
CA SER A 428 -18.19 8.47 -3.23
C SER A 428 -19.14 8.14 -4.37
N GLY A 429 -20.10 7.24 -4.17
CA GLY A 429 -20.99 6.74 -5.22
C GLY A 429 -20.29 5.84 -6.24
N THR A 430 -19.13 5.28 -5.89
CA THR A 430 -18.28 4.51 -6.81
C THR A 430 -18.27 3.02 -6.48
N TRP A 431 -18.00 2.20 -7.51
CA TRP A 431 -17.75 0.78 -7.38
C TRP A 431 -16.28 0.48 -7.64
N SER A 432 -15.65 -0.25 -6.74
CA SER A 432 -14.22 -0.57 -6.74
C SER A 432 -13.99 -1.99 -6.23
N TYR A 433 -12.85 -2.56 -6.58
CA TYR A 433 -12.42 -3.87 -6.07
C TYR A 433 -11.76 -3.71 -4.72
N ASN A 434 -12.09 -4.63 -3.84
CA ASN A 434 -11.44 -4.85 -2.57
C ASN A 434 -11.01 -6.31 -2.52
N ASP A 435 -9.84 -6.61 -1.97
CA ASP A 435 -9.59 -7.96 -1.52
C ASP A 435 -10.22 -8.15 -0.14
N MET A 436 -10.73 -9.34 0.12
CA MET A 436 -11.56 -9.59 1.29
C MET A 436 -11.30 -10.96 1.87
N ARG A 437 -11.40 -11.06 3.20
CA ARG A 437 -11.44 -12.35 3.90
C ARG A 437 -12.58 -13.24 3.39
N ASN A 438 -12.45 -14.56 3.56
CA ASN A 438 -13.48 -15.51 3.07
C ASN A 438 -14.88 -15.26 3.66
N ASP A 439 -14.96 -14.91 4.94
CA ASP A 439 -16.23 -14.71 5.68
C ASP A 439 -16.31 -13.32 6.35
N PRO A 440 -16.65 -12.26 5.60
CA PRO A 440 -16.79 -10.91 6.16
C PRO A 440 -18.04 -10.75 7.04
N VAL A 441 -19.06 -11.60 6.85
CA VAL A 441 -20.30 -11.55 7.64
C VAL A 441 -20.06 -11.99 9.09
N SER A 442 -19.12 -12.91 9.31
CA SER A 442 -18.75 -13.39 10.65
C SER A 442 -18.23 -12.28 11.57
N VAL A 443 -17.50 -11.32 11.02
CA VAL A 443 -16.86 -10.23 11.78
C VAL A 443 -17.63 -8.92 11.74
N ALA A 444 -18.33 -8.63 10.63
CA ALA A 444 -19.00 -7.36 10.41
C ALA A 444 -20.43 -7.55 9.86
N ARG A 445 -21.22 -8.39 10.55
CA ARG A 445 -22.60 -8.72 10.15
C ARG A 445 -23.46 -7.50 9.83
N ALA A 446 -23.36 -6.42 10.61
CA ALA A 446 -24.17 -5.20 10.39
C ALA A 446 -23.83 -4.49 9.06
N THR A 447 -22.60 -4.65 8.57
CA THR A 447 -22.12 -4.06 7.32
C THR A 447 -22.59 -4.88 6.12
N TYR A 448 -22.37 -6.20 6.17
CA TYR A 448 -22.53 -7.08 5.01
C TYR A 448 -23.90 -7.77 4.91
N SER A 449 -24.56 -8.05 6.04
CA SER A 449 -25.77 -8.88 6.04
C SER A 449 -26.91 -8.23 5.25
N GLY A 450 -27.42 -8.96 4.26
CA GLY A 450 -28.50 -8.50 3.38
C GLY A 450 -28.05 -7.50 2.30
N LYS A 451 -26.73 -7.27 2.17
CA LYS A 451 -26.11 -6.44 1.12
C LYS A 451 -25.04 -7.19 0.34
N LEU A 452 -24.60 -8.34 0.85
CA LEU A 452 -23.65 -9.24 0.20
C LEU A 452 -24.36 -10.10 -0.83
N ALA A 453 -23.77 -10.17 -2.01
CA ALA A 453 -24.21 -10.98 -3.12
C ALA A 453 -23.02 -11.71 -3.75
N TYR A 454 -23.32 -12.63 -4.65
CA TYR A 454 -22.35 -13.21 -5.56
C TYR A 454 -22.94 -13.27 -6.97
N VAL A 455 -22.08 -13.26 -7.98
CA VAL A 455 -22.47 -13.32 -9.39
C VAL A 455 -21.95 -14.60 -10.04
N CYS A 456 -22.85 -15.35 -10.66
CA CYS A 456 -22.48 -16.48 -11.50
C CYS A 456 -22.43 -16.06 -12.96
N GLU A 457 -21.46 -16.58 -13.68
CA GLU A 457 -21.25 -16.48 -15.11
C GLU A 457 -21.55 -17.84 -15.76
N TYR A 458 -22.22 -17.81 -16.90
CA TYR A 458 -22.59 -18.98 -17.70
C TYR A 458 -22.21 -18.75 -19.16
N ASP A 459 -21.73 -19.81 -19.80
CA ASP A 459 -21.43 -19.89 -21.24
C ASP A 459 -22.67 -20.18 -22.11
#